data_AF-A0A0F9GIV6-F1
#
_entry.id   AF-A0A0F9GIV6-F1
#
_cell.length_a   1.000
_cell.length_b   1.000
_cell.length_c   1.000
_cell.angle_alpha   90.00
_cell.angle_beta   90.00
_cell.angle_gamma   90.00
#
_symmetry.space_group_name_H-M   'P 1'
#
loop_
_entity.id
_entity.type
_entity.pdbx_description
1 polymer ?
#
loop_
_entity_poly.entity_id
_entity_poly.type
_entity_poly.pdbx_seq_one_letter_code
_entity_poly.pdbx_strand_id
1 'polypeptide(L)' 'MEVAKRYRVNVSTSVKGIKTYDCTVDMTGAEMEEVVAESDKLVALLDSRYPAPLEGK' A
#
# COMPACT_ATOMS: atom_id res chain seq x y z
N MET A 1 25.45 6.29 -2.56
CA MET A 1 24.29 6.39 -3.47
C MET A 1 23.10 6.78 -2.61
N GLU A 2 22.44 7.91 -2.89
CA GLU A 2 21.20 8.26 -2.19
C GLU A 2 20.08 7.37 -2.73
N VAL A 3 19.47 6.58 -1.85
CA VAL A 3 18.29 5.78 -2.20
C VAL A 3 17.07 6.69 -2.12
N ALA A 4 16.65 7.23 -3.26
CA ALA A 4 15.38 7.93 -3.35
C ALA A 4 14.24 6.90 -3.30
N LYS A 5 13.38 7.00 -2.30
CA LYS A 5 12.15 6.19 -2.18
C LYS A 5 10.94 7.08 -2.39
N ARG A 6 10.04 6.67 -3.29
CA ARG A 6 8.77 7.35 -3.53
C ARG A 6 7.62 6.35 -3.41
N TYR A 7 6.66 6.70 -2.57
CA TYR A 7 5.43 5.94 -2.40
C TYR A 7 4.27 6.74 -2.98
N ARG A 8 3.42 6.07 -3.77
CA ARG A 8 2.15 6.62 -4.24
C ARG A 8 1.05 5.68 -3.77
N VAL A 9 0.08 6.21 -3.05
CA VAL A 9 -1.08 5.44 -2.58
C VAL A 9 -2.35 6.18 -2.99
N ASN A 10 -3.16 5.56 -3.83
CA ASN A 10 -4.49 6.06 -4.18
C ASN A 10 -5.52 5.28 -3.38
N VAL A 11 -6.24 5.96 -2.48
CA VAL A 11 -7.29 5.33 -1.66
C VAL A 11 -8.66 5.71 -2.23
N SER A 12 -9.46 4.70 -2.53
CA SER A 12 -10.86 4.86 -2.94
C SER A 12 -11.76 4.24 -1.88
N THR A 13 -12.89 4.88 -1.59
CA THR A 13 -13.91 4.34 -0.67
C THR A 13 -15.20 4.17 -1.46
N SER A 14 -15.74 2.95 -1.51
CA SER A 14 -17.01 2.68 -2.16
C SER A 14 -18.18 3.17 -1.31
N VAL A 15 -19.35 3.29 -1.95
CA VAL A 15 -20.62 3.63 -1.25
C VAL A 15 -21.01 2.60 -0.18
N LYS A 16 -20.44 1.38 -0.23
CA LYS A 16 -20.64 0.32 0.76
C LYS A 16 -19.58 0.36 1.89
N GLY A 17 -18.75 1.41 1.94
CA GLY A 17 -17.68 1.56 2.92
C GLY A 17 -16.44 0.70 2.66
N ILE A 18 -16.38 -0.03 1.54
CA ILE A 18 -15.21 -0.83 1.15
C ILE A 18 -14.10 0.12 0.75
N LYS A 19 -12.95 0.01 1.41
CA LYS A 19 -11.75 0.76 1.06
C LYS A 19 -10.87 -0.07 0.14
N THR A 20 -10.55 0.48 -1.02
CA THR A 20 -9.61 -0.12 -1.97
C THR A 20 -8.44 0.84 -2.10
N TYR A 21 -7.23 0.31 -2.10
CA TYR A 21 -6.03 1.11 -2.26
C TYR A 21 -5.17 0.54 -3.39
N ASP A 22 -4.61 1.44 -4.18
CA ASP A 22 -3.63 1.16 -5.22
C ASP A 22 -2.31 1.77 -4.77
N CYS A 23 -1.28 0.93 -4.62
CA CYS A 23 0.02 1.30 -4.09
C CYS A 23 1.12 1.10 -5.13
N THR A 24 1.95 2.12 -5.32
CA THR A 24 3.15 2.08 -6.16
C THR A 24 4.37 2.44 -5.31
N VAL A 25 5.38 1.57 -5.32
CA VAL A 25 6.67 1.78 -4.66
C VAL A 25 7.73 1.96 -5.75
N ASP A 26 8.39 3.12 -5.74
CA ASP A 26 9.48 3.45 -6.66
C ASP A 26 10.75 3.68 -5.84
N MET A 27 11.78 2.88 -6.10
CA MET A 27 13.06 2.92 -5.39
C MET A 27 14.20 2.97 -6.40
N THR A 28 15.04 3.99 -6.28
CA THR A 28 16.22 4.13 -7.15
C THR A 28 17.44 3.45 -6.51
N GLY A 29 18.12 2.60 -7.28
CA GLY A 29 19.34 1.91 -6.83
C GLY A 29 19.09 0.77 -5.84
N ALA A 30 17.88 0.21 -5.83
CA ALA A 30 17.50 -0.94 -5.04
C ALA A 30 17.27 -2.17 -5.91
N GLU A 31 17.51 -3.35 -5.35
CA GLU A 31 17.21 -4.62 -6.02
C GLU A 31 15.71 -4.91 -5.99
N MET A 32 15.25 -5.73 -6.94
CA MET A 32 13.83 -6.07 -7.08
C MET A 32 13.24 -6.66 -5.79
N GLU A 33 14.01 -7.48 -5.06
CA GLU A 33 13.59 -8.08 -3.80
C GLU A 33 13.30 -7.03 -2.72
N GLU A 34 14.08 -5.94 -2.67
CA GLU A 34 13.86 -4.85 -1.73
C GLU A 34 12.58 -4.08 -2.06
N VAL A 35 12.31 -3.87 -3.35
CA VAL A 35 11.09 -3.21 -3.81
C VAL A 35 9.85 -4.02 -3.46
N VAL A 36 9.90 -5.34 -3.66
CA VAL A 36 8.80 -6.26 -3.31
C VAL A 36 8.57 -6.28 -1.80
N ALA A 37 9.64 -6.43 -1.00
CA ALA A 37 9.53 -6.46 0.45
C ALA A 37 8.95 -5.14 1.02
N GLU A 38 9.27 -4.00 0.39
CA GLU A 38 8.72 -2.71 0.81
C GLU A 38 7.27 -2.52 0.35
N SER A 39 6.91 -3.05 -0.81
CA SER A 39 5.52 -3.11 -1.29
C SER A 39 4.65 -3.92 -0.34
N ASP A 40 5.10 -5.10 0.09
CA ASP A 40 4.35 -5.96 1.01
C ASP A 40 4.11 -5.29 2.37
N LYS A 41 5.13 -4.60 2.91
CA LYS A 41 4.99 -3.81 4.13
C LYS A 41 3.96 -2.70 3.98
N LEU A 42 3.95 -2.03 2.83
CA LEU A 42 2.99 -0.95 2.56
C LEU A 42 1.56 -1.50 2.49
N VAL A 43 1.36 -2.62 1.79
CA VAL A 43 0.05 -3.30 1.73
C VAL A 43 -0.43 -3.68 3.12
N ALA A 44 0.42 -4.34 3.93
CA ALA A 44 0.06 -4.73 5.30
C ALA A 44 -0.31 -3.53 6.19
N LEU A 45 0.42 -2.41 6.05
CA LEU A 45 0.12 -1.18 6.77
C LEU A 45 -1.22 -0.56 6.32
N LEU A 46 -1.52 -0.62 5.03
CA LEU A 46 -2.79 -0.11 4.49
C LEU A 46 -3.98 -0.97 4.92
N ASP A 47 -3.84 -2.30 4.95
CA ASP A 47 -4.85 -3.21 5.49
C ASP A 47 -5.15 -2.93 6.96
N SER A 48 -4.11 -2.72 7.78
CA SER A 48 -4.31 -2.36 9.19
C SER A 48 -4.98 -0.99 9.35
N ARG A 49 -4.68 -0.03 8.46
CA ARG A 49 -5.20 1.33 8.53
C ARG A 49 -6.63 1.45 8.02
N TYR A 50 -6.99 0.59 7.08
CA TYR A 50 -8.27 0.59 6.37
C TYR A 50 -8.90 -0.80 6.41
N PRO A 51 -9.24 -1.31 7.61
CA PRO A 51 -9.85 -2.62 7.74
C PRO A 51 -11.15 -2.65 6.93
N ALA A 52 -11.40 -3.76 6.25
CA ALA A 52 -12.66 -3.99 5.57
C ALA A 52 -13.81 -3.77 6.57
N PRO A 53 -14.92 -3.13 6.16
CA PRO A 53 -16.08 -3.04 7.03
C PRO A 53 -16.46 -4.46 7.44
N LEU A 54 -16.45 -4.73 8.75
CA LEU A 54 -17.00 -5.97 9.32
C LEU A 54 -18.41 -6.08 8.74
N GLU A 55 -18.65 -7.04 7.86
CA GLU A 55 -20.01 -7.30 7.37
C GLU A 55 -20.91 -7.38 8.59
N GLY A 56 -21.92 -6.49 8.62
CA GLY A 56 -22.82 -6.35 9.74
C GLY A 56 -23.39 -7.72 10.11
N LYS A 57 -23.28 -8.06 11.39
CA LYS A 57 -24.18 -9.04 12.00
C LYS A 57 -25.62 -8.57 11.89
#